data_AF-A0A831YGI2-F1
#
_entry.id   AF-A0A831YGI2-F1
#
_cell.length_a   1.000
_cell.length_b   1.000
_cell.length_c   1.000
_cell.angle_alpha   90.00
_cell.angle_beta   90.00
_cell.angle_gamma   90.00
#
_symmetry.space_group_name_H-M   'P 1'
#
loop_
_entity.id
_entity.type
_entity.pdbx_description
1 polymer ?
#
loop_
_entity_poly.entity_id
_entity_poly.type
_entity_poly.pdbx_seq_one_letter_code
_entity_poly.pdbx_strand_id
1 'polypeptide(L)'
;MRLWQWAMEVYARPSVAEACLSLQDGHGQNVPYLLWAAWRASEGRTADAREAARLVKRWDAEVGSPLRAVRRAIKPAWPGVDNGAREDFRNAVKATELHGEKVLMESLEALSGEPGTKLDVFDTLQEAARASGDPPREAALRALSDALGGPLT
;
A
#
# COMPACT_ATOMS: atom_id res chain seq x y z
N MET A 1 15.51 -7.98 -1.49
CA MET A 1 15.31 -6.81 -2.39
C MET A 1 14.73 -5.64 -1.58
N ARG A 2 14.97 -4.36 -1.95
CA ARG A 2 14.37 -3.21 -1.22
C ARG A 2 12.84 -3.24 -1.36
N LEU A 3 12.11 -2.84 -0.32
CA LEU A 3 10.64 -2.92 -0.29
C LEU A 3 10.00 -2.21 -1.47
N TRP A 4 10.43 -0.98 -1.78
CA TRP A 4 9.83 -0.21 -2.89
C TRP A 4 9.96 -0.93 -4.24
N GLN A 5 11.13 -1.52 -4.52
CA GLN A 5 11.36 -2.26 -5.76
C GLN A 5 10.47 -3.50 -5.82
N TRP A 6 10.45 -4.28 -4.73
CA TRP A 6 9.58 -5.44 -4.62
C TRP A 6 8.10 -5.08 -4.79
N ALA A 7 7.65 -4.00 -4.14
CA ALA A 7 6.28 -3.53 -4.21
C ALA A 7 5.87 -3.15 -5.64
N MET A 8 6.74 -2.47 -6.37
CA MET A 8 6.49 -2.14 -7.79
C MET A 8 6.39 -3.39 -8.66
N GLU A 9 7.26 -4.38 -8.46
CA GLU A 9 7.22 -5.64 -9.21
C GLU A 9 5.93 -6.42 -8.95
N VAL A 10 5.56 -6.61 -7.68
CA VAL A 10 4.36 -7.40 -7.35
C VAL A 10 3.07 -6.68 -7.73
N TYR A 11 3.03 -5.34 -7.59
CA TYR A 11 1.85 -4.54 -7.90
C TYR A 11 1.62 -4.38 -9.41
N ALA A 12 2.66 -4.57 -10.23
CA ALA A 12 2.50 -4.64 -11.69
C ALA A 12 1.65 -5.84 -12.13
N ARG A 13 1.46 -6.86 -11.27
CA ARG A 13 0.57 -7.99 -11.55
C ARG A 13 -0.89 -7.56 -11.40
N PRO A 14 -1.75 -7.77 -12.43
CA PRO A 14 -3.15 -7.37 -12.38
C PRO A 14 -3.91 -7.92 -11.16
N SER A 15 -3.71 -9.20 -10.82
CA SER A 15 -4.36 -9.85 -9.68
C SER A 15 -4.00 -9.22 -8.34
N VAL A 16 -2.75 -8.77 -8.16
CA VAL A 16 -2.32 -8.06 -6.94
C VAL A 16 -2.93 -6.66 -6.89
N ALA A 17 -2.87 -5.91 -8.01
CA ALA A 17 -3.46 -4.58 -8.07
C ALA A 17 -4.97 -4.63 -7.76
N GLU A 18 -5.70 -5.58 -8.33
CA GLU A 18 -7.12 -5.80 -8.08
C GLU A 18 -7.41 -6.14 -6.61
N ALA A 19 -6.65 -7.06 -6.01
CA ALA A 19 -6.81 -7.41 -4.60
C ALA A 19 -6.52 -6.23 -3.67
N CYS A 20 -5.46 -5.47 -3.93
CA CYS A 20 -5.12 -4.26 -3.20
C CYS A 20 -6.21 -3.19 -3.30
N LEU A 21 -6.73 -2.93 -4.51
CA LEU A 21 -7.83 -1.99 -4.72
C LEU A 21 -9.11 -2.42 -4.00
N SER A 22 -9.44 -3.71 -4.02
CA SER A 22 -10.59 -4.25 -3.30
C SER A 22 -10.46 -4.02 -1.78
N LEU A 23 -9.28 -4.28 -1.21
CA LEU A 23 -8.98 -4.03 0.19
C LEU A 23 -9.00 -2.53 0.54
N GLN A 24 -8.51 -1.68 -0.36
CA GLN A 24 -8.52 -0.24 -0.16
C GLN A 24 -9.94 0.34 -0.18
N ASP A 25 -10.70 0.08 -1.25
CA ASP A 25 -12.01 0.70 -1.46
C ASP A 25 -13.10 0.04 -0.62
N GLY A 26 -13.06 -1.28 -0.45
CA GLY A 26 -14.06 -2.04 0.31
C GLY A 26 -13.81 -2.10 1.81
N HIS A 27 -12.56 -1.91 2.25
CA HIS A 27 -12.17 -2.12 3.64
C HIS A 27 -11.26 -1.03 4.23
N GLY A 28 -11.00 0.06 3.49
CA GLY A 28 -10.20 1.18 3.97
C GLY A 28 -8.74 0.84 4.27
N GLN A 29 -8.24 -0.28 3.75
CA GLN A 29 -6.87 -0.73 4.03
C GLN A 29 -5.84 0.16 3.32
N ASN A 30 -4.70 0.35 3.95
CA ASN A 30 -3.56 1.06 3.37
C ASN A 30 -2.70 0.09 2.55
N VAL A 31 -2.69 0.26 1.23
CA VAL A 31 -1.98 -0.63 0.30
C VAL A 31 -0.47 -0.70 0.58
N PRO A 32 0.26 0.44 0.75
CA PRO A 32 1.67 0.39 1.12
C PRO A 32 1.97 -0.45 2.36
N TYR A 33 1.11 -0.40 3.36
CA TYR A 33 1.27 -1.16 4.60
C TYR A 33 1.01 -2.66 4.42
N LEU A 34 0.00 -3.06 3.63
CA LEU A 34 -0.24 -4.46 3.31
C LEU A 34 0.89 -5.06 2.47
N LEU A 35 1.41 -4.30 1.50
CA LEU A 35 2.56 -4.73 0.71
C LEU A 35 3.83 -4.84 1.57
N TRP A 36 4.03 -3.93 2.54
CA TRP A 36 5.09 -4.08 3.53
C TRP A 36 4.96 -5.39 4.32
N ALA A 37 3.75 -5.71 4.80
CA ALA A 37 3.50 -6.94 5.57
C ALA A 37 3.84 -8.21 4.75
N ALA A 38 3.45 -8.24 3.48
CA ALA A 38 3.80 -9.33 2.59
C ALA A 38 5.31 -9.41 2.27
N TRP A 39 5.95 -8.26 2.04
CA TRP A 39 7.39 -8.20 1.78
C TRP A 39 8.20 -8.72 2.97
N ARG A 40 7.90 -8.27 4.20
CA ARG A 40 8.61 -8.76 5.40
C ARG A 40 8.45 -10.25 5.57
N ALA A 41 7.29 -10.82 5.20
CA ALA A 41 7.08 -12.26 5.26
C ALA A 41 7.97 -12.99 4.25
N SER A 42 8.02 -12.48 3.02
CA SER A 42 8.84 -13.03 1.93
C SER A 42 10.34 -13.01 2.21
N GLU A 43 10.80 -12.07 3.05
CA GLU A 43 12.20 -11.90 3.46
C GLU A 43 12.46 -12.42 4.89
N GLY A 44 11.43 -12.92 5.60
CA GLY A 44 11.56 -13.44 6.96
C GLY A 44 11.91 -12.39 8.03
N ARG A 45 11.55 -11.13 7.81
CA ARG A 45 11.92 -10.00 8.67
C ARG A 45 10.93 -9.80 9.80
N THR A 46 11.43 -9.70 11.03
CA THR A 46 10.64 -9.34 12.22
C THR A 46 10.38 -7.83 12.28
N ALA A 47 9.34 -7.39 12.99
CA ALA A 47 8.94 -5.98 13.15
C ALA A 47 7.77 -5.90 14.13
N ASP A 48 7.59 -4.76 14.80
CA ASP A 48 6.38 -4.46 15.56
C ASP A 48 5.29 -3.92 14.61
N ALA A 49 4.31 -4.76 14.29
CA ALA A 49 3.18 -4.39 13.43
C ALA A 49 2.35 -3.23 14.01
N ARG A 50 2.28 -3.06 15.34
CA ARG A 50 1.55 -1.95 15.95
C ARG A 50 2.28 -0.64 15.80
N GLU A 51 3.61 -0.65 15.86
CA GLU A 51 4.43 0.54 15.58
C GLU A 51 4.29 0.98 14.13
N ALA A 52 4.44 0.03 13.20
CA ALA A 52 4.22 0.26 11.77
C ALA A 52 2.81 0.80 11.48
N ALA A 53 1.77 0.23 12.10
CA ALA A 53 0.40 0.70 11.96
C ALA A 53 0.21 2.15 12.46
N ARG A 54 0.84 2.53 13.58
CA ARG A 54 0.80 3.91 14.10
C ARG A 54 1.43 4.89 13.12
N LEU A 55 2.59 4.54 12.56
CA LEU A 55 3.28 5.35 11.55
C LEU A 55 2.39 5.54 10.32
N VAL A 56 1.85 4.45 9.77
CA VAL A 56 0.98 4.48 8.57
C VAL A 56 -0.26 5.32 8.82
N LYS A 57 -0.94 5.13 9.96
CA LYS A 57 -2.15 5.88 10.27
C LYS A 57 -1.89 7.38 10.34
N ARG A 58 -0.79 7.78 10.97
CA ARG A 58 -0.41 9.20 11.07
C ARG A 58 -0.06 9.77 9.69
N TRP A 59 0.79 9.07 8.93
CA TRP A 59 1.21 9.51 7.60
C TRP A 59 0.03 9.60 6.63
N ASP A 60 -0.87 8.62 6.61
CA ASP A 60 -2.02 8.65 5.72
C ASP A 60 -2.97 9.81 6.11
N ALA A 61 -3.20 10.06 7.39
CA ALA A 61 -4.05 11.18 7.84
C ALA A 61 -3.46 12.56 7.47
N GLU A 62 -2.15 12.75 7.62
CA GLU A 62 -1.49 14.05 7.43
C GLU A 62 -1.00 14.29 5.99
N VAL A 63 -0.73 13.23 5.22
CA VAL A 63 -0.08 13.31 3.89
C VAL A 63 -0.84 12.52 2.82
N GLY A 64 -1.02 11.20 3.02
CA GLY A 64 -1.56 10.31 2.00
C GLY A 64 -3.00 10.65 1.57
N SER A 65 -3.92 10.63 2.53
CA SER A 65 -5.33 10.96 2.33
C SER A 65 -5.55 12.39 1.81
N PRO A 66 -4.86 13.43 2.33
CA PRO A 66 -4.92 14.77 1.75
C PRO A 66 -4.52 14.84 0.27
N LEU A 67 -3.39 14.24 -0.14
CA LEU A 67 -2.96 14.22 -1.55
C LEU A 67 -3.96 13.48 -2.44
N ARG A 68 -4.46 12.34 -1.95
CA ARG A 68 -5.49 11.55 -2.64
C ARG A 68 -6.80 12.32 -2.80
N ALA A 69 -7.20 13.09 -1.79
CA ALA A 69 -8.37 13.96 -1.86
C ALA A 69 -8.20 15.04 -2.94
N VAL A 70 -7.04 15.71 -2.99
CA VAL A 70 -6.74 16.69 -4.06
C VAL A 70 -6.83 16.02 -5.43
N ARG A 71 -6.16 14.87 -5.64
CA ARG A 71 -6.19 14.15 -6.92
C ARG A 71 -7.59 13.71 -7.35
N ARG A 72 -8.44 13.31 -6.39
CA ARG A 72 -9.83 12.93 -6.65
C ARG A 72 -10.68 14.15 -6.99
N ALA A 73 -10.51 15.27 -6.28
CA ALA A 73 -11.25 16.51 -6.48
C ALA A 73 -11.01 17.14 -7.86
N ILE A 74 -9.80 17.03 -8.40
CA ILE A 74 -9.43 17.57 -9.71
C ILE A 74 -9.69 16.62 -10.89
N LYS A 75 -10.17 15.38 -10.65
CA LYS A 75 -10.49 14.39 -11.70
C LYS A 75 -11.66 14.79 -12.62
N PRO A 76 -12.79 15.34 -12.15
CA PRO A 76 -13.85 15.78 -13.05
C PRO A 76 -13.45 17.04 -13.83
N ALA A 77 -14.14 17.29 -14.95
CA ALA A 77 -13.99 18.54 -15.69
C ALA A 77 -14.36 19.74 -14.80
N TRP A 78 -13.64 20.86 -14.94
CA TRP A 78 -13.87 22.06 -14.15
C TRP A 78 -14.16 23.27 -15.05
N PRO A 79 -15.34 23.91 -14.95
CA PRO A 79 -15.67 25.07 -15.77
C PRO A 79 -14.64 26.20 -15.61
N GLY A 80 -14.13 26.72 -16.72
CA GLY A 80 -13.13 27.79 -16.73
C GLY A 80 -11.67 27.32 -16.54
N VAL A 81 -11.43 26.02 -16.37
CA VAL A 81 -10.08 25.43 -16.32
C VAL A 81 -9.85 24.60 -17.58
N ASP A 82 -8.73 24.83 -18.26
CA ASP A 82 -8.34 24.01 -19.41
C ASP A 82 -8.16 22.53 -19.01
N ASN A 83 -8.68 21.62 -19.84
CA ASN A 83 -8.64 20.19 -19.54
C ASN A 83 -7.23 19.60 -19.58
N GLY A 84 -6.38 20.07 -20.49
CA GLY A 84 -4.99 19.62 -20.58
C GLY A 84 -4.21 20.03 -19.34
N ALA A 85 -4.25 21.33 -19.01
CA ALA A 85 -3.60 21.86 -17.81
C ALA A 85 -4.09 21.18 -16.51
N ARG A 86 -5.39 20.88 -16.41
CA ARG A 86 -5.97 20.16 -15.27
C ARG A 86 -5.44 18.74 -15.15
N GLU A 87 -5.38 17.98 -16.26
CA GLU A 87 -4.85 16.61 -16.24
C GLU A 87 -3.34 16.58 -15.99
N ASP A 88 -2.58 17.55 -16.52
CA ASP A 88 -1.15 17.68 -16.25
C ASP A 88 -0.89 17.93 -14.76
N PHE A 89 -1.63 18.88 -14.14
CA PHE A 89 -1.56 19.10 -12.71
C PHE A 89 -1.97 17.86 -11.92
N ARG A 90 -3.03 17.16 -12.34
CA ARG A 90 -3.47 15.91 -11.72
C ARG A 90 -2.41 14.81 -11.75
N ASN A 91 -1.67 14.70 -12.86
CA ASN A 91 -0.56 13.78 -12.99
C ASN A 91 0.61 14.16 -12.08
N ALA A 92 0.91 15.46 -11.94
CA ALA A 92 1.92 15.94 -10.98
C ALA A 92 1.55 15.61 -9.52
N VAL A 93 0.28 15.79 -9.14
CA VAL A 93 -0.21 15.40 -7.81
C VAL A 93 -0.10 13.88 -7.63
N LYS A 94 -0.47 13.07 -8.64
CA LYS A 94 -0.31 11.61 -8.60
C LYS A 94 1.15 11.20 -8.40
N ALA A 95 2.09 11.83 -9.11
CA ALA A 95 3.52 11.55 -8.95
C ALA A 95 4.00 11.89 -7.52
N THR A 96 3.49 12.98 -6.95
CA THR A 96 3.78 13.39 -5.57
C THR A 96 3.19 12.40 -4.56
N GLU A 97 1.96 11.91 -4.76
CA GLU A 97 1.35 10.84 -3.94
C GLU A 97 2.23 9.57 -3.96
N LEU A 98 2.66 9.11 -5.13
CA LEU A 98 3.54 7.94 -5.27
C LEU A 98 4.90 8.16 -4.58
N HIS A 99 5.46 9.36 -4.66
CA HIS A 99 6.69 9.69 -3.94
C HIS A 99 6.49 9.63 -2.42
N GLY A 100 5.36 10.14 -1.92
CA GLY A 100 5.00 10.03 -0.50
C GLY A 100 4.80 8.58 -0.05
N GLU A 101 4.20 7.72 -0.88
CA GLU A 101 4.09 6.28 -0.61
C GLU A 101 5.46 5.59 -0.56
N LYS A 102 6.39 5.99 -1.44
CA LYS A 102 7.78 5.50 -1.39
C LYS A 102 8.47 5.86 -0.07
N VAL A 103 8.35 7.12 0.38
CA VAL A 103 8.93 7.56 1.66
C VAL A 103 8.35 6.76 2.84
N LEU A 104 7.03 6.52 2.83
CA LEU A 104 6.37 5.68 3.83
C LEU A 104 6.92 4.25 3.81
N MET A 105 7.02 3.63 2.64
CA MET A 105 7.57 2.27 2.49
C MET A 105 9.03 2.20 2.96
N GLU A 106 9.89 3.14 2.58
CA GLU A 106 11.29 3.17 3.05
C GLU A 106 11.39 3.31 4.57
N SER A 107 10.46 4.04 5.19
CA SER A 107 10.35 4.16 6.65
C SER A 107 9.89 2.86 7.30
N LEU A 108 8.92 2.15 6.70
CA LEU A 108 8.47 0.83 7.16
C LEU A 108 9.55 -0.24 7.01
N GLU A 109 10.32 -0.18 5.93
CA GLU A 109 11.49 -1.04 5.74
C GLU A 109 12.53 -0.80 6.84
N ALA A 110 12.77 0.45 7.24
CA ALA A 110 13.69 0.76 8.35
C ALA A 110 13.19 0.27 9.73
N LEU A 111 11.87 0.11 9.91
CA LEU A 111 11.27 -0.53 11.11
C LEU A 111 11.37 -2.06 11.09
N SER A 112 11.87 -2.65 10.01
CA SER A 112 11.96 -4.10 9.85
C SER A 112 13.36 -4.59 10.26
N GLY A 113 13.41 -5.71 10.97
CA GLY A 113 14.65 -6.37 11.35
C GLY A 113 15.38 -7.00 10.16
N GLU A 114 16.45 -7.71 10.49
CA GLU A 114 17.26 -8.44 9.51
C GLU A 114 16.46 -9.56 8.82
N PRO A 115 16.82 -9.93 7.57
CA PRO A 115 16.23 -11.08 6.90
C PRO A 115 16.41 -12.37 7.71
N GLY A 116 15.45 -13.27 7.57
CA GLY A 116 15.44 -14.52 8.30
C GLY A 116 14.65 -15.62 7.58
N THR A 117 14.16 -16.58 8.36
CA THR A 117 13.27 -17.62 7.83
C THR A 117 11.97 -16.99 7.36
N LYS A 118 11.57 -17.28 6.12
CA LYS A 118 10.33 -16.79 5.53
C LYS A 118 9.13 -17.09 6.45
N LEU A 119 8.26 -16.11 6.58
CA LEU A 119 7.01 -16.22 7.32
C LEU A 119 5.86 -16.51 6.35
N ASP A 120 4.74 -16.97 6.89
CA ASP A 120 3.51 -17.09 6.11
C ASP A 120 2.95 -15.70 5.76
N VAL A 121 2.68 -15.48 4.47
CA VAL A 121 2.21 -14.18 3.97
C VAL A 121 0.83 -13.86 4.50
N PHE A 122 -0.07 -14.84 4.58
CA PHE A 122 -1.42 -14.61 5.06
C PHE A 122 -1.44 -14.28 6.56
N ASP A 123 -0.64 -14.97 7.37
CA ASP A 123 -0.51 -14.69 8.81
C ASP A 123 0.01 -13.27 9.06
N THR A 124 1.02 -12.82 8.32
CA THR A 124 1.56 -11.46 8.44
C THR A 124 0.59 -10.38 7.95
N LEU A 125 -0.19 -10.64 6.89
CA LEU A 125 -1.26 -9.76 6.44
C LEU A 125 -2.36 -9.64 7.51
N GLN A 126 -2.72 -10.75 8.15
CA GLN A 126 -3.71 -10.77 9.23
C GLN A 126 -3.20 -10.05 10.49
N GLU A 127 -1.93 -10.23 10.85
CA GLU A 127 -1.25 -9.49 11.93
C GLU A 127 -1.30 -7.99 11.65
N ALA A 128 -0.87 -7.57 10.46
CA ALA A 128 -0.82 -6.17 10.06
C ALA A 128 -2.21 -5.52 10.09
N ALA A 129 -3.21 -6.19 9.51
CA ALA A 129 -4.57 -5.67 9.46
C ALA A 129 -5.17 -5.49 10.86
N ARG A 130 -5.02 -6.47 11.76
CA ARG A 130 -5.45 -6.37 13.17
C ARG A 130 -4.73 -5.25 13.92
N ALA A 131 -3.46 -5.01 13.63
CA ALA A 131 -2.70 -3.93 14.25
C ALA A 131 -3.19 -2.53 13.82
N SER A 132 -3.83 -2.42 12.65
CA SER A 132 -4.35 -1.15 12.11
C SER A 132 -5.78 -0.80 12.56
N GLY A 133 -6.52 -1.75 13.15
CA GLY A 133 -7.89 -1.55 13.62
C GLY A 133 -8.76 -2.78 13.40
N ASP A 134 -10.00 -2.57 12.92
CA ASP A 134 -10.91 -3.65 12.58
C ASP A 134 -10.41 -4.37 11.31
N PRO A 135 -10.04 -5.66 11.37
CA PRO A 135 -9.48 -6.34 10.23
C PRO A 135 -10.54 -6.51 9.11
N PRO A 136 -10.13 -6.44 7.83
CA PRO A 136 -11.00 -6.75 6.70
C PRO A 136 -11.44 -8.22 6.77
N ARG A 137 -12.42 -8.57 5.93
CA ARG A 137 -12.87 -9.96 5.80
C ARG A 137 -11.68 -10.85 5.44
N GLU A 138 -11.57 -11.99 6.10
CA GLU A 138 -10.49 -12.96 5.87
C GLU A 138 -10.29 -13.29 4.39
N ALA A 139 -11.40 -13.52 3.67
CA ALA A 139 -11.39 -13.82 2.25
C ALA A 139 -10.69 -12.75 1.40
N ALA A 140 -10.77 -11.47 1.77
CA ALA A 140 -10.11 -10.40 1.04
C ALA A 140 -8.58 -10.43 1.25
N LEU A 141 -8.12 -10.74 2.48
CA LEU A 141 -6.68 -10.92 2.74
C LEU A 141 -6.13 -12.19 2.09
N ARG A 142 -6.91 -13.28 2.07
CA ARG A 142 -6.54 -14.49 1.33
C ARG A 142 -6.39 -14.21 -0.16
N ALA A 143 -7.31 -13.45 -0.76
CA ALA A 143 -7.21 -13.09 -2.17
C ALA A 143 -5.89 -12.36 -2.49
N LEU A 144 -5.46 -11.44 -1.62
CA LEU A 144 -4.15 -10.79 -1.76
C LEU A 144 -3.00 -11.78 -1.56
N SER A 145 -3.04 -12.63 -0.55
CA SER A 145 -2.03 -13.66 -0.31
C SER A 145 -1.86 -14.62 -1.50
N ASP A 146 -2.98 -15.10 -2.06
CA ASP A 146 -3.00 -16.00 -3.21
C ASP A 146 -2.46 -15.31 -4.46
N ALA A 147 -2.90 -14.07 -4.71
CA ALA A 147 -2.36 -13.24 -5.80
C ALA A 147 -0.86 -13.01 -5.66
N LEU A 148 -0.36 -12.90 -4.41
CA LEU A 148 1.05 -12.72 -4.14
C LEU A 148 1.88 -13.97 -4.44
N GLY A 149 1.33 -15.16 -4.19
CA GLY A 149 1.97 -16.46 -4.43
C GLY A 149 1.94 -16.95 -5.89
N GLY A 150 1.15 -16.31 -6.76
CA GLY A 150 1.07 -16.66 -8.17
C GLY A 150 2.37 -16.36 -8.96
N PRO A 151 2.65 -17.09 -10.05
CA PRO A 151 3.84 -16.86 -10.88
C PRO A 151 3.85 -15.47 -11.54
N LEU A 152 5.04 -14.97 -11.87
CA LEU A 152 5.22 -13.76 -12.69
C LEU A 152 4.78 -14.09 -14.12
N THR A 153 3.51 -13.83 -14.47
CA THR A 153 3.01 -13.91 -15.85
C THR A 153 3.32 -12.64 -16.62
#